data_AF-A0A975NHW1-F1
#
_entry.id   AF-A0A975NHW1-F1
#
_cell.length_a   1.000
_cell.length_b   1.000
_cell.length_c   1.000
_cell.angle_alpha   90.00
_cell.angle_beta   90.00
_cell.angle_gamma   90.00
#
_symmetry.space_group_name_H-M   'P 1'
#
loop_
_entity.id
_entity.type
_entity.pdbx_description
1 polymer ?
#
loop_
_entity_poly.entity_id
_entity_poly.type
_entity_poly.pdbx_seq_one_letter_code
_entity_poly.pdbx_strand_id
1 'polypeptide(L)'
;MAFAPYSGTFEQIINELLGPKNIIAAASKFAELEKQHGPYSFGKFIKYFLPNPQQFASWEKDSGGISEPVRRRLTEIVSANLKSASPLPMLLKVGENVDDTHDLIVKTFAHNGHIFIGLHMLCPNPELK
;
A
#
# COMPACT_ATOMS: atom_id res chain seq x y z
N MET A 1 12.27 6.96 17.28
CA MET A 1 11.57 7.57 16.13
C MET A 1 10.62 6.53 15.56
N ALA A 2 9.32 6.68 15.81
CA ALA A 2 8.35 5.60 15.58
C ALA A 2 7.58 5.80 14.26
N PHE A 3 8.22 5.44 13.14
CA PHE A 3 7.59 5.24 11.81
C PHE A 3 6.69 3.98 11.74
N ALA A 4 6.27 3.47 12.90
CA ALA A 4 6.57 2.09 13.31
C ALA A 4 5.84 0.93 12.60
N PRO A 5 4.79 1.11 11.78
CA PRO A 5 4.26 -0.02 11.00
C PRO A 5 4.42 0.11 9.49
N TYR A 6 4.76 1.27 8.93
CA TYR A 6 4.66 1.53 7.48
C TYR A 6 5.97 1.51 6.72
N SER A 7 7.03 2.10 7.28
CA SER A 7 8.35 2.08 6.65
C SER A 7 9.13 0.83 7.08
N GLY A 8 10.16 0.48 6.31
CA GLY A 8 10.97 -0.72 6.58
C GLY A 8 10.30 -2.00 6.07
N THR A 9 9.97 -2.93 6.98
CA THR A 9 9.52 -4.28 6.60
C THR A 9 8.19 -4.29 5.85
N PHE A 10 7.23 -3.43 6.20
CA PHE A 10 5.97 -3.32 5.46
C PHE A 10 6.20 -2.81 4.03
N GLU A 11 6.94 -1.71 3.87
CA GLU A 11 7.32 -1.16 2.56
C GLU A 11 7.98 -2.23 1.68
N GLN A 12 8.92 -2.99 2.25
CA GLN A 12 9.61 -4.08 1.55
C GLN A 12 8.65 -5.19 1.10
N ILE A 13 7.79 -5.68 2.00
CA ILE A 13 6.85 -6.76 1.69
C ILE A 13 5.85 -6.33 0.61
N ILE A 14 5.30 -5.12 0.70
CA ILE A 14 4.37 -4.61 -0.33
C ILE A 14 5.07 -4.46 -1.67
N ASN A 15 6.29 -3.93 -1.69
CA ASN A 15 7.07 -3.76 -2.92
C ASN A 15 7.46 -5.10 -3.55
N GLU A 16 7.68 -6.14 -2.74
CA GLU A 16 7.90 -7.49 -3.25
C GLU A 16 6.61 -8.08 -3.82
N LEU A 17 5.49 -8.00 -3.09
CA LEU A 17 4.20 -8.56 -3.49
C LEU A 17 3.64 -7.89 -4.76
N LEU A 18 3.73 -6.57 -4.84
CA LEU A 18 3.23 -5.77 -5.97
C LEU A 18 4.32 -5.48 -7.01
N GLY A 19 5.52 -6.05 -6.84
CA GLY A 19 6.64 -5.88 -7.74
C GLY A 19 6.44 -6.60 -9.08
N PRO A 20 7.34 -6.38 -10.06
CA PRO A 20 7.17 -6.85 -11.43
C PRO A 20 7.09 -8.37 -11.57
N LYS A 21 7.76 -9.10 -10.68
CA LYS A 21 7.75 -10.57 -10.69
C LYS A 21 6.43 -11.16 -10.18
N ASN A 22 5.71 -10.43 -9.33
CA ASN A 22 4.60 -10.98 -8.52
C ASN A 22 3.25 -10.31 -8.82
N ILE A 23 3.21 -9.20 -9.55
CA ILE A 23 1.99 -8.40 -9.76
C ILE A 23 0.82 -9.20 -10.35
N ILE A 24 1.09 -10.12 -11.28
CA ILE A 24 0.04 -10.98 -11.88
C ILE A 24 -0.53 -11.94 -10.84
N ALA A 25 0.32 -12.58 -10.04
CA ALA A 25 -0.13 -13.48 -8.97
C ALA A 25 -0.88 -12.69 -7.87
N ALA A 26 -0.42 -11.48 -7.55
CA ALA A 26 -1.09 -10.59 -6.61
C ALA A 26 -2.49 -10.18 -7.10
N ALA A 27 -2.64 -9.88 -8.40
CA ALA A 27 -3.94 -9.58 -9.01
C ALA A 27 -4.91 -10.78 -8.97
N SER A 28 -4.42 -11.99 -9.27
CA SER A 28 -5.23 -13.20 -9.13
C SER A 28 -5.69 -13.44 -7.69
N LYS A 29 -4.76 -13.35 -6.72
CA LYS A 29 -5.08 -13.48 -5.29
C LYS A 29 -6.06 -12.40 -4.82
N PHE A 30 -5.92 -11.18 -5.34
CA PHE A 30 -6.85 -10.09 -5.07
C PHE A 30 -8.27 -10.44 -5.50
N ALA A 31 -8.43 -10.95 -6.73
CA ALA A 31 -9.74 -11.32 -7.26
C ALA A 31 -10.39 -12.46 -6.46
N GLU A 32 -9.60 -13.41 -5.96
CA GLU A 32 -10.09 -14.47 -5.06
C GLU A 32 -10.55 -13.93 -3.70
N LEU A 33 -9.74 -13.07 -3.08
CA LEU A 33 -10.07 -12.48 -1.78
C LEU A 33 -11.30 -11.56 -1.87
N GLU A 34 -11.47 -10.82 -2.97
CA GLU A 34 -12.66 -9.97 -3.16
C GLU A 34 -13.94 -10.81 -3.25
N LYS A 35 -13.90 -11.97 -3.91
CA LYS A 35 -15.03 -12.91 -3.94
C LYS A 35 -15.37 -13.46 -2.55
N GLN A 36 -14.37 -13.68 -1.70
CA GLN A 36 -14.56 -14.28 -0.37
C GLN A 36 -14.98 -13.24 0.70
N HIS A 37 -14.48 -12.01 0.61
CA HIS A 37 -14.54 -11.04 1.70
C HIS A 37 -15.23 -9.72 1.35
N GLY A 38 -15.72 -9.58 0.11
CA GLY A 38 -16.33 -8.37 -0.41
C GLY A 38 -15.31 -7.35 -0.91
N PRO A 39 -15.75 -6.11 -1.22
CA PRO A 39 -14.90 -5.11 -1.87
C PRO A 39 -13.64 -4.76 -1.05
N TYR A 40 -12.55 -4.52 -1.78
CA TYR A 40 -11.25 -4.18 -1.20
C TYR A 40 -11.30 -2.90 -0.36
N SER A 41 -10.65 -2.94 0.80
CA SER A 41 -10.27 -1.75 1.57
C SER A 41 -8.84 -1.93 2.07
N PHE A 42 -8.02 -0.90 1.92
CA PHE A 42 -6.58 -0.96 2.20
C PHE A 42 -6.26 -1.50 3.61
N GLY A 43 -7.00 -1.07 4.63
CA GLY A 43 -6.85 -1.55 6.01
C GLY A 43 -7.21 -3.03 6.21
N LYS A 44 -8.26 -3.53 5.53
CA LYS A 44 -8.78 -4.89 5.70
C LYS A 44 -7.98 -5.94 4.94
N PHE A 45 -7.49 -5.60 3.75
CA PHE A 45 -6.92 -6.59 2.85
C PHE A 45 -5.43 -6.82 3.00
N ILE A 46 -4.68 -5.84 3.50
CA ILE A 46 -3.23 -6.02 3.73
C ILE A 46 -2.95 -7.25 4.59
N LYS A 47 -3.77 -7.53 5.61
CA LYS A 47 -3.64 -8.73 6.45
C LYS A 47 -3.70 -10.05 5.67
N TYR A 48 -4.46 -10.12 4.56
CA TYR A 48 -4.56 -11.32 3.71
C TYR A 48 -3.43 -11.42 2.68
N PHE A 49 -2.80 -10.30 2.34
CA PHE A 49 -1.67 -10.27 1.41
C PHE A 49 -0.34 -10.59 2.11
N LEU A 50 -0.21 -10.24 3.39
CA LEU A 50 1.03 -10.43 4.13
C LEU A 50 1.33 -11.92 4.41
N PRO A 51 2.60 -12.35 4.26
CA PRO A 51 3.01 -13.73 4.52
C PRO A 51 2.91 -14.12 6.00
N ASN A 52 3.01 -13.15 6.93
CA ASN A 52 2.81 -13.36 8.36
C ASN A 52 1.82 -12.31 8.93
N PRO A 53 0.51 -12.63 8.99
CA PRO A 53 -0.51 -11.69 9.49
C PRO A 53 -0.31 -11.31 10.96
N GLN A 54 0.30 -12.17 11.77
CA GLN A 54 0.53 -11.93 13.20
C GLN A 54 1.59 -10.84 13.44
N GLN A 55 2.52 -10.67 12.50
CA GLN A 55 3.53 -9.59 12.54
C GLN A 55 2.91 -8.19 12.44
N PHE A 56 1.68 -8.11 11.91
CA PHE A 56 0.95 -6.87 11.69
C PHE A 56 -0.40 -6.89 12.41
N ALA A 57 -0.50 -7.57 13.56
CA ALA A 57 -1.74 -7.71 14.31
C ALA A 57 -2.38 -6.35 14.69
N SER A 58 -1.55 -5.34 14.95
CA SER A 58 -1.97 -3.95 15.23
C SER A 58 -2.35 -3.14 13.99
N TRP A 59 -2.29 -3.72 12.78
CA TRP A 59 -2.44 -2.97 11.52
C TRP A 59 -3.76 -2.18 11.41
N GLU A 60 -4.86 -2.67 11.96
CA GLU A 60 -6.12 -1.91 11.96
C GLU A 60 -6.04 -0.65 12.83
N LYS A 61 -5.37 -0.74 13.97
CA LYS A 61 -5.08 0.41 14.84
C LYS A 61 -4.07 1.34 14.17
N ASP A 62 -3.03 0.76 13.57
CA ASP A 62 -1.96 1.49 12.91
C ASP A 62 -2.50 2.25 11.72
N SER A 63 -3.11 1.56 10.74
CA SER A 63 -3.81 2.15 9.57
C SER A 63 -4.97 3.08 9.94
N GLY A 64 -5.47 3.01 11.17
CA GLY A 64 -6.38 4.00 11.74
C GLY A 64 -5.77 5.41 11.83
N GLY A 65 -4.44 5.51 11.92
CA GLY A 65 -3.72 6.78 11.95
C GLY A 65 -3.64 7.48 10.59
N ILE A 66 -3.78 6.76 9.47
CA ILE A 66 -3.80 7.38 8.14
C ILE A 66 -5.15 8.06 7.93
N SER A 67 -5.13 9.30 7.43
CA SER A 67 -6.35 10.04 7.13
C SER A 67 -7.27 9.26 6.18
N GLU A 68 -8.58 9.32 6.41
CA GLU A 68 -9.57 8.63 5.57
C GLU A 68 -9.42 8.97 4.07
N PRO A 69 -9.19 10.25 3.66
CA PRO A 69 -9.02 10.58 2.25
C PRO A 69 -7.84 9.84 1.61
N VAL A 70 -6.70 9.72 2.32
CA VAL A 70 -5.52 9.01 1.83
C VAL A 70 -5.80 7.51 1.73
N ARG A 71 -6.45 6.90 2.73
CA ARG A 71 -6.83 5.48 2.68
C ARG A 71 -7.78 5.16 1.54
N ARG A 72 -8.77 6.02 1.29
CA ARG A 72 -9.70 5.88 0.18
C ARG A 72 -8.96 5.93 -1.16
N ARG A 73 -8.07 6.91 -1.32
CA ARG A 73 -7.29 7.05 -2.56
C ARG A 73 -6.33 5.89 -2.81
N LEU A 74 -5.66 5.39 -1.76
CA LEU A 74 -4.86 4.16 -1.84
C LEU A 74 -5.72 2.96 -2.26
N THR A 75 -6.89 2.82 -1.66
CA THR A 75 -7.85 1.73 -1.97
C THR A 75 -8.26 1.77 -3.44
N GLU A 76 -8.64 2.95 -3.94
CA GLU A 76 -9.05 3.15 -5.33
C GLU A 76 -7.94 2.77 -6.32
N ILE A 77 -6.72 3.28 -6.11
CA ILE A 77 -5.60 3.06 -7.03
C ILE A 77 -5.16 1.59 -7.04
N VAL A 78 -5.00 0.99 -5.85
CA VAL A 78 -4.59 -0.41 -5.72
C VAL A 78 -5.65 -1.33 -6.32
N SER A 79 -6.93 -1.10 -5.98
CA SER A 79 -8.04 -1.91 -6.49
C SER A 79 -8.17 -1.80 -8.01
N ALA A 80 -8.14 -0.58 -8.56
CA ALA A 80 -8.25 -0.36 -10.00
C ALA A 80 -7.10 -1.03 -10.77
N ASN A 81 -5.87 -0.93 -10.26
CA ASN A 81 -4.72 -1.57 -10.89
C ASN A 81 -4.80 -3.09 -10.85
N LEU A 82 -5.10 -3.69 -9.68
CA LEU A 82 -5.17 -5.14 -9.53
C LEU A 82 -6.37 -5.78 -10.25
N LYS A 83 -7.39 -5.00 -10.59
CA LYS A 83 -8.52 -5.41 -11.44
C LYS A 83 -8.27 -5.20 -12.94
N SER A 84 -7.18 -4.55 -13.32
CA SER A 84 -6.84 -4.31 -14.73
C SER A 84 -6.54 -5.63 -15.45
N ALA A 85 -6.83 -5.68 -16.75
CA ALA A 85 -6.41 -6.79 -17.62
C ALA A 85 -4.88 -6.89 -17.74
N SER A 86 -4.17 -5.79 -17.52
CA SER A 86 -2.71 -5.73 -17.46
C SER A 86 -2.29 -4.89 -16.25
N PRO A 87 -2.20 -5.51 -15.05
CA PRO A 87 -1.85 -4.79 -13.84
C PRO A 87 -0.37 -4.38 -13.90
N LEU A 88 -0.11 -3.12 -13.55
CA LEU A 88 1.25 -2.58 -13.53
C LEU A 88 1.92 -2.86 -12.19
N PRO A 89 3.24 -3.13 -12.17
CA PRO A 89 4.01 -3.18 -10.95
C PRO A 89 3.83 -1.90 -10.12
N MET A 90 3.81 -2.03 -8.80
CA MET A 90 3.64 -0.89 -7.89
C MET A 90 4.84 -0.77 -6.95
N LEU A 91 5.16 0.47 -6.57
CA LEU A 91 6.20 0.77 -5.60
C LEU A 91 5.67 1.74 -4.56
N LEU A 92 5.57 1.29 -3.31
CA LEU A 92 5.30 2.10 -2.14
C LEU A 92 6.60 2.67 -1.60
N LYS A 93 6.58 3.96 -1.29
CA LYS A 93 7.57 4.65 -0.48
C LYS A 93 6.86 5.38 0.64
N VAL A 94 7.39 5.28 1.85
CA VAL A 94 6.89 6.03 3.02
C VAL A 94 7.92 7.07 3.44
N GLY A 95 7.47 8.30 3.66
CA GLY A 95 8.30 9.43 4.07
C GLY A 95 7.62 10.29 5.13
N GLU A 96 8.32 11.33 5.59
CA GLU A 96 7.76 12.35 6.49
C GLU A 96 7.22 13.52 5.70
N ASN A 97 6.08 14.05 6.14
CA ASN A 97 5.54 15.29 5.64
C ASN A 97 6.24 16.49 6.30
N VAL A 98 6.10 17.66 5.70
CA VAL A 98 6.62 18.92 6.25
C VAL A 98 5.69 19.55 7.30
N ASP A 99 4.58 18.88 7.61
CA ASP A 99 3.55 19.29 8.56
C ASP A 99 2.94 18.08 9.31
N ASP A 100 1.83 18.30 10.02
CA ASP A 100 1.13 17.29 10.82
C ASP A 100 0.08 16.48 10.02
N THR A 101 0.06 16.60 8.69
CA THR A 101 -0.92 15.96 7.83
C THR A 101 -0.36 14.73 7.11
N HIS A 102 -1.27 13.83 6.70
CA HIS A 102 -0.93 12.76 5.75
C HIS A 102 -1.14 13.25 4.33
N ASP A 103 -0.20 12.92 3.43
CA ASP A 103 -0.35 13.16 2.00
C ASP A 103 -0.01 11.89 1.18
N LEU A 104 -0.51 11.84 -0.05
CA LEU A 104 -0.26 10.75 -0.98
C LEU A 104 0.04 11.30 -2.37
N ILE A 105 1.29 11.14 -2.78
CA ILE A 105 1.76 11.49 -4.12
C ILE A 105 1.77 10.21 -4.98
N VAL A 106 1.05 10.25 -6.10
CA VAL A 106 0.96 9.12 -7.03
C VAL A 106 1.60 9.53 -8.34
N LYS A 107 2.55 8.73 -8.84
CA LYS A 107 3.23 8.98 -10.12
C LYS A 107 3.48 7.69 -10.87
N THR A 108 3.33 7.74 -12.19
CA THR A 108 3.79 6.67 -13.07
C THR A 108 5.23 6.96 -13.50
N PHE A 109 6.11 5.97 -13.47
CA PHE A 109 7.50 6.14 -13.89
C PHE A 109 8.08 4.85 -14.50
N ALA A 110 9.08 4.99 -15.36
CA ALA A 110 9.78 3.84 -15.93
C ALA A 110 11.05 3.54 -15.13
N HIS A 111 11.28 2.28 -14.79
CA HIS A 111 12.48 1.82 -14.10
C HIS A 111 12.79 0.36 -14.46
N ASN A 112 14.06 0.04 -14.74
CA ASN A 112 14.53 -1.31 -15.09
C ASN A 112 13.65 -2.03 -16.13
N GLY A 113 13.21 -1.31 -17.17
CA GLY A 113 12.39 -1.89 -18.26
C GLY A 113 10.91 -2.08 -17.94
N HIS A 114 10.44 -1.66 -16.77
CA HIS A 114 9.03 -1.73 -16.37
C HIS A 114 8.45 -0.35 -16.11
N ILE A 115 7.15 -0.20 -16.37
CA ILE A 115 6.37 0.98 -15.97
C ILE A 115 5.76 0.68 -14.60
N PHE A 116 6.03 1.53 -13.61
CA PHE A 116 5.55 1.40 -12.25
C PHE A 116 4.47 2.44 -11.93
N ILE A 117 3.55 2.06 -11.04
CA ILE A 117 2.75 3.01 -10.26
C ILE A 117 3.46 3.24 -8.92
N GLY A 118 4.05 4.43 -8.77
CA GLY A 118 4.63 4.89 -7.52
C GLY A 118 3.58 5.48 -6.58
N LEU A 119 3.58 5.00 -5.35
CA LEU A 119 2.81 5.52 -4.23
C LEU A 119 3.78 6.09 -3.20
N HIS A 120 3.86 7.40 -3.06
CA HIS A 120 4.65 8.03 -2.01
C HIS A 120 3.71 8.56 -0.93
N MET A 121 3.65 7.84 0.19
CA MET A 121 2.83 8.18 1.34
C MET A 121 3.65 8.99 2.33
N LEU A 122 3.25 10.23 2.57
CA LEU A 122 3.87 11.11 3.54
C LEU A 122 3.07 11.05 4.84
N CYS A 123 3.74 10.71 5.94
CA CYS A 123 3.17 10.64 7.28
C CYS A 123 3.48 11.92 8.07
N PRO A 124 2.60 12.34 9.00
CA PRO A 124 2.81 13.50 9.87
C PRO A 124 4.18 13.46 10.55
N ASN A 125 4.89 14.59 10.55
CA ASN A 125 6.16 14.68 11.26
C ASN A 125 5.91 14.86 12.76
N PRO A 126 6.35 13.91 13.61
CA PRO A 126 6.13 14.00 15.05
C PRO A 126 6.95 15.12 15.73
N GLU A 127 8.00 15.62 15.07
CA GLU A 127 8.86 16.70 15.57
C GLU A 127 8.25 18.10 15.36
N LEU A 128 7.19 18.21 14.56
CA LEU A 128 6.47 19.45 14.28
C LEU A 128 5.21 19.63 15.14
N LYS A 129 5.10 18.86 16.23
CA LYS A 129 4.04 18.96 17.24
C LYS A 129 4.36 19.92 18.37
#